data_AF-A0AAW9SKW6-F1
#
_entry.id   AF-A0AAW9SKW6-F1
#
_cell.length_a   1.000
_cell.length_b   1.000
_cell.length_c   1.000
_cell.angle_alpha   90.00
_cell.angle_beta   90.00
_cell.angle_gamma   90.00
#
_symmetry.space_group_name_H-M   'P 1'
#
loop_
_entity.id
_entity.type
_entity.pdbx_description
1 polymer ?
#
loop_
_entity_poly.entity_id
_entity_poly.type
_entity_poly.pdbx_seq_one_letter_code
_entity_poly.pdbx_strand_id
1 'polypeptide(L)'
;MIKIMAYILGGVLVFVFLYQNEFIRNRVAKLLLPAAYKEYRYLSSNTVASENYEIKKLISGNASQYFFDKELKNFIIRIRDNKLWKINEQGDVEDSLSTSAHLTTSGLIFEEDYFIDWVVSGNKSPQPYREILDADSLSSADVEAYFNNAAVIDFGMDYPQRKGKCYLKIEGHWIVLEFTKRFEEFKQDFEKGYYTVEFKGQAPKNNERIEVLKINAVFPFYHWEDPENPLHIQYFIEETSQSKSFYDINNTSRSGWNGTGYFRLNYHSETLYFKAYTFKRGIFEYAPYSPDISIYQLNSGYGVDLTLIELYKRGNTKRDYSEVGVYVLRKKNKE
;
A
#
# COMPACT_ATOMS: atom_id res chain seq x y z
N MET A 1 49.82 25.57 29.94
CA MET A 1 49.40 25.08 28.62
C MET A 1 49.02 23.59 28.64
N ILE A 2 49.90 22.67 29.05
CA ILE A 2 49.64 21.21 29.09
C ILE A 2 48.38 20.82 29.90
N LYS A 3 48.18 21.41 31.10
CA LYS A 3 47.00 21.11 31.93
C LYS A 3 45.67 21.48 31.27
N ILE A 4 45.61 22.65 30.60
CA ILE A 4 44.42 23.11 29.89
C ILE A 4 44.10 22.14 28.73
N MET A 5 45.12 21.71 27.99
CA MET A 5 44.96 20.76 26.89
C MET A 5 44.44 19.39 27.38
N ALA A 6 44.90 18.92 28.54
CA ALA A 6 44.41 17.68 29.16
C ALA A 6 42.93 17.78 29.59
N TYR A 7 42.49 18.91 30.13
CA TYR A 7 41.08 19.12 30.48
C TYR A 7 40.18 19.18 29.25
N ILE A 8 40.61 19.88 28.19
CA ILE A 8 39.86 19.93 26.92
C ILE A 8 39.73 18.52 26.33
N LEU A 9 40.83 17.78 26.26
CA LEU A 9 40.82 16.41 25.73
C LEU A 9 39.92 15.48 26.56
N GLY A 10 40.02 15.55 27.89
CA GLY A 10 39.16 14.79 28.80
C GLY A 10 37.67 15.13 28.60
N GLY A 11 37.33 16.41 28.44
CA GLY A 11 35.97 16.86 28.15
C GLY A 11 35.45 16.34 26.81
N VAL A 12 36.28 16.38 25.76
CA VAL A 12 35.93 15.83 24.43
C VAL A 12 35.68 14.32 24.51
N LEU A 13 36.53 13.56 25.21
CA LEU A 13 36.36 12.11 25.34
C LEU A 13 35.10 11.75 26.12
N VAL A 14 34.80 12.47 27.21
CA VAL A 14 33.54 12.29 27.95
C VAL A 14 32.35 12.62 27.07
N PHE A 15 32.40 13.71 26.31
CA PHE A 15 31.34 14.06 25.37
C PHE A 15 31.12 12.97 24.31
N VAL A 16 32.19 12.44 23.70
CA VAL A 16 32.10 11.35 22.72
C VAL A 16 31.51 10.09 23.35
N PHE A 17 31.96 9.71 24.54
CA PHE A 17 31.42 8.55 25.26
C PHE A 17 29.94 8.71 25.59
N LEU A 18 29.53 9.88 26.08
CA LEU A 18 28.13 10.19 26.34
C LEU A 18 27.31 10.24 25.05
N TYR A 19 27.88 10.71 23.94
CA TYR A 19 27.20 10.77 22.64
C TYR A 19 26.97 9.38 22.02
N GLN A 20 27.75 8.36 22.40
CA GLN A 20 27.47 6.98 22.02
C GLN A 20 26.25 6.41 22.75
N ASN A 21 25.84 7.00 23.87
CA ASN A 21 24.62 6.61 24.55
C ASN A 21 23.39 7.12 23.78
N GLU A 22 22.52 6.21 23.33
CA GLU A 22 21.35 6.55 22.51
C GLU A 22 20.43 7.58 23.20
N PHE A 23 20.25 7.48 24.52
CA PHE A 23 19.40 8.43 25.25
C PHE A 23 19.95 9.86 25.20
N ILE A 24 21.25 10.02 25.39
CA ILE A 24 21.91 11.35 25.37
C ILE A 24 21.92 11.91 23.95
N ARG A 25 22.29 11.10 22.96
CA ARG A 25 22.24 11.49 21.55
C ARG A 25 20.85 12.01 21.17
N ASN A 26 19.80 11.28 21.52
CA ASN A 26 18.42 11.64 21.18
C ASN A 26 17.98 12.94 21.88
N ARG A 27 18.39 13.16 23.13
CA ARG A 27 18.13 14.40 23.86
C ARG A 27 18.83 15.60 23.22
N VAL A 28 20.11 15.44 22.87
CA VAL A 28 20.89 16.49 22.20
C VAL A 28 20.30 16.81 20.82
N ALA A 29 19.97 15.79 20.02
CA ALA A 29 19.35 15.98 18.71
C ALA A 29 18.00 16.73 18.80
N LYS A 30 17.16 16.40 19.79
CA LYS A 30 15.89 17.11 20.03
C LYS A 30 16.11 18.54 20.53
N LEU A 31 17.16 18.79 21.32
CA LEU A 31 17.52 20.14 21.78
C LEU A 31 18.00 21.03 20.61
N LEU A 32 18.82 20.45 19.72
CA LEU A 32 19.39 21.11 18.55
C LEU A 32 18.44 21.16 17.35
N LEU A 33 17.21 20.62 17.49
CA LEU A 33 16.20 20.66 16.44
C LEU A 33 15.91 22.12 16.04
N PRO A 34 16.11 22.50 14.77
CA PRO A 34 15.77 23.84 14.30
C PRO A 34 14.33 24.22 14.63
N ALA A 35 14.11 25.48 15.00
CA ALA A 35 12.80 25.97 15.45
C ALA A 35 11.68 25.68 14.43
N ALA A 36 11.97 25.79 13.13
CA ALA A 36 11.03 25.51 12.05
C ALA A 36 10.40 24.10 12.13
N TYR A 37 11.13 23.10 12.63
CA TYR A 37 10.66 21.72 12.72
C TYR A 37 9.91 21.41 14.02
N LYS A 38 9.98 22.29 15.03
CA LYS A 38 9.30 22.06 16.33
C LYS A 38 7.77 22.08 16.19
N GLU A 39 7.26 22.87 15.26
CA GLU A 39 5.83 23.02 14.99
C GLU A 39 5.21 21.85 14.23
N TYR A 40 6.03 20.95 13.67
CA TYR A 40 5.52 19.83 12.88
C TYR A 40 4.72 18.90 13.79
N ARG A 41 3.49 18.61 13.39
CA ARG A 41 2.59 17.68 14.09
C ARG A 41 2.85 16.26 13.65
N TYR A 42 2.65 15.30 14.55
CA TYR A 42 2.74 13.90 14.17
C TYR A 42 1.60 13.54 13.21
N LEU A 43 1.86 12.77 12.15
CA LEU A 43 0.79 12.35 11.24
C LEU A 43 -0.31 11.59 11.99
N SER A 44 0.09 10.77 12.96
CA SER A 44 -0.79 9.99 13.83
C SER A 44 -1.68 10.84 14.76
N SER A 45 -1.40 12.14 14.94
CA SER A 45 -2.26 13.00 15.77
C SER A 45 -3.52 13.49 15.06
N ASN A 46 -3.69 13.22 13.75
CA ASN A 46 -4.87 13.63 12.97
C ASN A 46 -5.15 15.15 12.95
N THR A 47 -4.10 15.95 13.14
CA THR A 47 -4.17 17.42 13.18
C THR A 47 -3.35 18.10 12.09
N VAL A 48 -2.76 17.32 11.17
CA VAL A 48 -2.01 17.87 10.03
C VAL A 48 -3.01 18.41 9.02
N ALA A 49 -2.91 19.70 8.73
CA ALA A 49 -3.75 20.39 7.77
C ALA A 49 -3.05 21.64 7.21
N SER A 50 -3.45 22.05 6.02
CA SER A 50 -3.14 23.34 5.41
C SER A 50 -4.39 24.22 5.42
N GLU A 51 -4.56 25.15 4.48
CA GLU A 51 -5.75 26.00 4.42
C GLU A 51 -6.97 25.17 3.98
N ASN A 52 -6.87 24.49 2.84
CA ASN A 52 -8.00 23.77 2.25
C ASN A 52 -7.91 22.25 2.38
N TYR A 53 -6.78 21.70 2.82
CA TYR A 53 -6.57 20.26 2.89
C TYR A 53 -6.25 19.79 4.31
N GLU A 54 -6.57 18.52 4.59
CA GLU A 54 -6.28 17.86 5.85
C GLU A 54 -5.77 16.44 5.61
N ILE A 55 -4.98 15.92 6.57
CA ILE A 55 -4.60 14.51 6.63
C ILE A 55 -5.26 13.84 7.83
N LYS A 56 -6.01 12.77 7.58
CA LYS A 56 -6.73 12.00 8.61
C LYS A 56 -6.42 10.52 8.49
N LYS A 57 -6.23 9.85 9.62
CA LYS A 57 -6.16 8.38 9.67
C LYS A 57 -7.53 7.79 9.38
N LEU A 58 -7.60 6.86 8.44
CA LEU A 58 -8.82 6.13 8.09
C LEU A 58 -8.84 4.74 8.70
N ILE A 59 -7.77 3.99 8.49
CA ILE A 59 -7.71 2.56 8.82
C ILE A 59 -6.44 2.30 9.62
N SER A 60 -6.53 1.46 10.66
CA SER A 60 -5.35 1.00 11.40
C SER A 60 -4.85 -0.34 10.86
N GLY A 61 -3.53 -0.53 10.88
CA GLY A 61 -2.89 -1.77 10.42
C GLY A 61 -2.18 -1.63 9.07
N ASN A 62 -1.38 -2.65 8.73
CA ASN A 62 -0.66 -2.69 7.46
C ASN A 62 -1.62 -3.00 6.33
N ALA A 63 -1.63 -2.16 5.29
CA ALA A 63 -2.29 -2.52 4.05
C ALA A 63 -1.45 -3.55 3.30
N SER A 64 -2.12 -4.32 2.45
CA SER A 64 -1.49 -5.28 1.54
C SER A 64 -1.82 -4.96 0.09
N GLN A 65 -3.00 -4.41 -0.20
CA GLN A 65 -3.46 -4.13 -1.55
C GLN A 65 -4.34 -2.88 -1.59
N TYR A 66 -4.24 -2.13 -2.68
CA TYR A 66 -5.01 -0.92 -2.94
C TYR A 66 -5.67 -1.05 -4.31
N PHE A 67 -6.95 -0.74 -4.36
CA PHE A 67 -7.75 -0.82 -5.56
C PHE A 67 -8.60 0.43 -5.69
N PHE A 68 -9.01 0.74 -6.91
CA PHE A 68 -9.91 1.84 -7.22
C PHE A 68 -11.02 1.36 -8.16
N ASP A 69 -12.27 1.52 -7.76
CA ASP A 69 -13.43 1.31 -8.60
C ASP A 69 -13.65 2.54 -9.47
N LYS A 70 -13.39 2.41 -10.78
CA LYS A 70 -13.48 3.51 -11.75
C LYS A 70 -14.92 3.98 -12.00
N GLU A 71 -15.90 3.12 -11.78
CA GLU A 71 -17.31 3.44 -12.02
C GLU A 71 -17.94 4.14 -10.80
N LEU A 72 -17.71 3.60 -9.59
CA LEU A 72 -18.23 4.18 -8.35
C LEU A 72 -17.31 5.23 -7.73
N LYS A 73 -16.08 5.38 -8.24
CA LYS A 73 -15.05 6.29 -7.72
C LYS A 73 -14.67 6.03 -6.26
N ASN A 74 -14.71 4.75 -5.86
CA ASN A 74 -14.39 4.33 -4.51
C ASN A 74 -13.01 3.67 -4.45
N PHE A 75 -12.28 3.90 -3.37
CA PHE A 75 -11.08 3.13 -3.04
C PHE A 75 -11.46 1.87 -2.28
N ILE A 76 -10.79 0.77 -2.58
CA ILE A 76 -10.87 -0.47 -1.82
C ILE A 76 -9.48 -0.80 -1.29
N ILE A 77 -9.37 -0.99 0.02
CA ILE A 77 -8.09 -1.26 0.68
C ILE A 77 -8.17 -2.59 1.41
N ARG A 78 -7.22 -3.49 1.12
CA ARG A 78 -7.04 -4.71 1.88
C ARG A 78 -6.01 -4.50 2.97
N ILE A 79 -6.36 -4.84 4.21
CA ILE A 79 -5.42 -4.94 5.33
C ILE A 79 -5.07 -6.40 5.61
N ARG A 80 -3.90 -6.62 6.24
CA ARG A 80 -3.32 -7.97 6.43
C ARG A 80 -4.16 -8.94 7.27
N ASP A 81 -5.17 -8.48 7.98
CA ASP A 81 -6.11 -9.30 8.76
C ASP A 81 -7.29 -9.84 7.91
N ASN A 82 -7.14 -9.83 6.57
CA ASN A 82 -8.16 -10.27 5.62
C ASN A 82 -9.44 -9.41 5.65
N LYS A 83 -9.33 -8.12 5.99
CA LYS A 83 -10.43 -7.17 5.89
C LYS A 83 -10.23 -6.22 4.71
N LEU A 84 -11.29 -6.06 3.92
CA LEU A 84 -11.43 -5.06 2.87
C LEU A 84 -12.22 -3.87 3.41
N TRP A 85 -11.77 -2.67 3.08
CA TRP A 85 -12.43 -1.41 3.43
C TRP A 85 -12.80 -0.65 2.16
N LYS A 86 -14.03 -0.15 2.10
CA LYS A 86 -14.53 0.71 1.02
C LYS A 86 -14.50 2.15 1.50
N ILE A 87 -13.87 3.01 0.72
CA ILE A 87 -13.70 4.44 1.01
C ILE A 87 -14.23 5.21 -0.19
N ASN A 88 -15.06 6.23 0.04
CA ASN A 88 -15.59 7.02 -1.06
C ASN A 88 -14.60 8.06 -1.61
N GLU A 89 -15.01 8.76 -2.67
CA GLU A 89 -14.24 9.83 -3.29
C GLU A 89 -13.97 11.02 -2.34
N GLN A 90 -14.73 11.18 -1.25
CA GLN A 90 -14.47 12.18 -0.20
C GLN A 90 -13.49 11.69 0.89
N GLY A 91 -13.07 10.42 0.82
CA GLY A 91 -12.15 9.85 1.79
C GLY A 91 -12.81 9.40 3.09
N ASP A 92 -14.12 9.19 3.11
CA ASP A 92 -14.81 8.60 4.25
C ASP A 92 -14.93 7.08 4.07
N VAL A 93 -14.78 6.35 5.18
CA VAL A 93 -15.00 4.90 5.21
C VAL A 93 -16.50 4.63 5.15
N GLU A 94 -16.97 3.97 4.10
CA GLU A 94 -18.38 3.65 3.90
C GLU A 94 -18.73 2.27 4.45
N ASP A 95 -17.87 1.29 4.22
CA ASP A 95 -18.19 -0.10 4.55
C ASP A 95 -16.92 -0.97 4.67
N SER A 96 -17.10 -2.20 5.18
CA SER A 96 -16.05 -3.21 5.20
C SER A 96 -16.57 -4.64 5.05
N LEU A 97 -15.69 -5.52 4.57
CA LEU A 97 -15.95 -6.95 4.40
C LEU A 97 -14.73 -7.76 4.87
N SER A 98 -14.96 -8.77 5.70
CA SER A 98 -13.93 -9.75 6.07
C SER A 98 -13.94 -10.91 5.10
N THR A 99 -12.84 -11.14 4.39
CA THR A 99 -12.67 -12.25 3.45
C THR A 99 -11.19 -12.61 3.22
N SER A 100 -10.90 -13.92 3.21
CA SER A 100 -9.60 -14.45 2.79
C SER A 100 -9.41 -14.46 1.28
N ALA A 101 -10.50 -14.43 0.50
CA ALA A 101 -10.43 -14.41 -0.95
C ALA A 101 -9.97 -13.06 -1.50
N HIS A 102 -9.49 -13.10 -2.74
CA HIS A 102 -8.98 -11.93 -3.44
C HIS A 102 -10.11 -11.19 -4.13
N LEU A 103 -10.02 -9.86 -4.13
CA LEU A 103 -10.85 -9.02 -4.99
C LEU A 103 -10.34 -9.11 -6.43
N THR A 104 -11.23 -9.36 -7.37
CA THR A 104 -10.89 -9.45 -8.78
C THR A 104 -11.15 -8.15 -9.55
N THR A 105 -10.73 -8.09 -10.81
CA THR A 105 -10.83 -6.87 -11.64
C THR A 105 -12.26 -6.47 -11.97
N SER A 106 -13.20 -7.43 -11.92
CA SER A 106 -14.65 -7.17 -12.03
C SER A 106 -15.29 -6.59 -10.77
N GLY A 107 -14.57 -6.50 -9.65
CA GLY A 107 -15.10 -6.00 -8.37
C GLY A 107 -15.81 -7.06 -7.54
N LEU A 108 -15.73 -8.33 -7.94
CA LEU A 108 -16.30 -9.45 -7.20
C LEU A 108 -15.24 -10.20 -6.40
N ILE A 109 -15.73 -10.97 -5.44
CA ILE A 109 -14.93 -11.94 -4.70
C ILE A 109 -15.49 -13.30 -5.06
N PHE A 110 -14.71 -14.09 -5.78
CA PHE A 110 -15.08 -15.43 -6.20
C PHE A 110 -14.55 -16.45 -5.20
N GLU A 111 -15.42 -17.37 -4.81
CA GLU A 111 -15.14 -18.53 -3.96
C GLU A 111 -15.51 -19.81 -4.74
N GLU A 112 -15.34 -20.98 -4.11
CA GLU A 112 -15.46 -22.27 -4.77
C GLU A 112 -16.82 -22.49 -5.45
N ASP A 113 -17.91 -22.20 -4.74
CA ASP A 113 -19.30 -22.49 -5.12
C ASP A 113 -20.22 -21.25 -5.11
N TYR A 114 -19.68 -20.08 -4.76
CA TYR A 114 -20.41 -18.81 -4.74
C TYR A 114 -19.50 -17.62 -5.05
N PHE A 115 -20.11 -16.45 -5.25
CA PHE A 115 -19.42 -15.17 -5.30
C PHE A 115 -20.06 -14.14 -4.35
N ILE A 116 -19.33 -13.09 -4.00
CA ILE A 116 -19.82 -11.96 -3.21
C ILE A 116 -19.72 -10.69 -4.06
N ASP A 117 -20.85 -10.00 -4.20
CA ASP A 117 -20.96 -8.71 -4.90
C ASP A 117 -21.02 -7.54 -3.91
N TRP A 118 -19.95 -7.40 -3.13
CA TRP A 118 -19.88 -6.38 -2.11
C TRP A 118 -19.46 -5.02 -2.67
N VAL A 119 -18.54 -4.97 -3.64
CA VAL A 119 -18.03 -3.69 -4.14
C VAL A 119 -19.11 -2.95 -4.91
N VAL A 120 -19.86 -3.64 -5.78
CA VAL A 120 -20.83 -3.01 -6.69
C VAL A 120 -22.18 -2.79 -6.01
N SER A 121 -22.83 -3.84 -5.52
CA SER A 121 -24.18 -3.73 -4.94
C SER A 121 -24.21 -3.53 -3.43
N GLY A 122 -23.06 -3.67 -2.75
CA GLY A 122 -23.02 -3.70 -1.28
C GLY A 122 -23.50 -5.02 -0.68
N ASN A 123 -23.85 -6.00 -1.50
CA ASN A 123 -24.34 -7.29 -1.02
C ASN A 123 -23.18 -8.15 -0.51
N LYS A 124 -23.15 -8.40 0.80
CA LYS A 124 -22.15 -9.23 1.46
C LYS A 124 -22.52 -10.72 1.49
N SER A 125 -23.73 -11.06 1.09
CA SER A 125 -24.22 -12.44 1.13
C SER A 125 -23.66 -13.24 -0.05
N PRO A 126 -23.27 -14.51 0.18
CA PRO A 126 -22.96 -15.45 -0.88
C PRO A 126 -24.06 -15.53 -1.94
N GLN A 127 -23.68 -15.46 -3.21
CA GLN A 127 -24.56 -15.65 -4.35
C GLN A 127 -24.10 -16.86 -5.16
N PRO A 128 -25.01 -17.80 -5.51
CA PRO A 128 -24.61 -18.99 -6.24
C PRO A 128 -24.23 -18.64 -7.68
N TYR A 129 -23.29 -19.38 -8.23
CA TYR A 129 -23.11 -19.44 -9.67
C TYR A 129 -24.35 -20.07 -10.33
N ARG A 130 -24.62 -19.69 -11.58
CA ARG A 130 -25.65 -20.37 -12.37
C ARG A 130 -25.22 -21.81 -12.66
N GLU A 131 -23.99 -21.96 -13.13
CA GLU A 131 -23.40 -23.26 -13.50
C GLU A 131 -21.88 -23.25 -13.20
N ILE A 132 -21.35 -24.41 -12.83
CA ILE A 132 -19.92 -24.70 -12.71
C ILE A 132 -19.65 -25.89 -13.62
N LEU A 133 -18.76 -25.73 -14.60
CA LEU A 133 -18.53 -26.71 -15.66
C LEU A 133 -17.06 -27.15 -15.68
N ASP A 134 -16.83 -28.46 -15.86
CA ASP A 134 -15.51 -29.00 -16.14
C ASP A 134 -15.10 -28.65 -17.59
N ALA A 135 -14.20 -27.68 -17.73
CA ALA A 135 -13.74 -27.21 -19.03
C ALA A 135 -12.88 -28.24 -19.77
N ASP A 136 -12.33 -29.25 -19.08
CA ASP A 136 -11.59 -30.35 -19.70
C ASP A 136 -12.53 -31.36 -20.39
N SER A 137 -13.83 -31.32 -20.06
CA SER A 137 -14.87 -32.13 -20.69
C SER A 137 -15.50 -31.48 -21.94
N LEU A 138 -15.29 -30.17 -22.12
CA LEU A 138 -15.81 -29.39 -23.23
C LEU A 138 -14.87 -29.43 -24.45
N SER A 139 -15.43 -29.33 -25.65
CA SER A 139 -14.60 -29.14 -26.84
C SER A 139 -13.97 -27.76 -26.85
N SER A 140 -12.87 -27.58 -27.58
CA SER A 140 -12.24 -26.25 -27.74
C SER A 140 -13.20 -25.21 -28.31
N ALA A 141 -14.09 -25.62 -29.22
CA ALA A 141 -15.10 -24.75 -29.82
C ALA A 141 -16.16 -24.31 -28.80
N ASP A 142 -16.57 -25.21 -27.90
CA ASP A 142 -17.53 -24.88 -26.85
C ASP A 142 -16.94 -23.89 -25.84
N VAL A 143 -15.69 -24.12 -25.41
CA VAL A 143 -14.97 -23.19 -24.52
C VAL A 143 -14.84 -21.81 -25.18
N GLU A 144 -14.50 -21.75 -26.46
CA GLU A 144 -14.44 -20.50 -27.22
C GLU A 144 -15.80 -19.81 -27.34
N ALA A 145 -16.88 -20.57 -27.51
CA ALA A 145 -18.24 -20.02 -27.53
C ALA A 145 -18.60 -19.36 -26.19
N TYR A 146 -18.25 -19.97 -25.06
CA TYR A 146 -18.41 -19.38 -23.73
C TYR A 146 -17.68 -18.04 -23.59
N PHE A 147 -16.41 -17.98 -23.98
CA PHE A 147 -15.64 -16.74 -23.97
C PHE A 147 -16.22 -15.67 -24.91
N ASN A 148 -16.69 -16.08 -26.09
CA ASN A 148 -17.27 -15.15 -27.06
C ASN A 148 -18.58 -14.53 -26.59
N ASN A 149 -19.40 -15.28 -25.86
CA ASN A 149 -20.69 -14.84 -25.34
C ASN A 149 -20.59 -14.09 -24.00
N ALA A 150 -19.46 -14.18 -23.30
CA ALA A 150 -19.25 -13.50 -22.03
C ALA A 150 -19.14 -11.98 -22.20
N ALA A 151 -19.89 -11.25 -21.39
CA ALA A 151 -19.81 -9.79 -21.27
C ALA A 151 -18.65 -9.34 -20.37
N VAL A 152 -18.26 -10.19 -19.41
CA VAL A 152 -17.13 -9.98 -18.50
C VAL A 152 -16.43 -11.32 -18.31
N ILE A 153 -15.10 -11.31 -18.26
CA ILE A 153 -14.27 -12.50 -18.10
C ILE A 153 -13.25 -12.21 -17.00
N ASP A 154 -13.29 -12.99 -15.93
CA ASP A 154 -12.34 -12.92 -14.83
C ASP A 154 -11.64 -14.26 -14.63
N PHE A 155 -10.47 -14.23 -13.99
CA PHE A 155 -9.62 -15.42 -13.85
C PHE A 155 -9.20 -15.61 -12.39
N GLY A 156 -9.24 -16.87 -11.94
CA GLY A 156 -8.75 -17.31 -10.65
C GLY A 156 -7.81 -18.48 -10.79
N MET A 157 -6.90 -18.64 -9.84
CA MET A 157 -5.92 -19.72 -9.86
C MET A 157 -5.68 -20.27 -8.45
N ASP A 158 -5.71 -21.59 -8.35
CA ASP A 158 -5.23 -22.35 -7.20
C ASP A 158 -3.85 -22.92 -7.55
N TYR A 159 -2.80 -22.21 -7.12
CA TYR A 159 -1.41 -22.61 -7.33
C TYR A 159 -1.08 -23.99 -6.74
N PRO A 160 -1.43 -24.31 -5.47
CA PRO A 160 -1.22 -25.63 -4.91
C PRO A 160 -1.81 -26.77 -5.75
N GLN A 161 -2.99 -26.58 -6.33
CA GLN A 161 -3.70 -27.63 -7.08
C GLN A 161 -3.44 -27.60 -8.59
N ARG A 162 -2.74 -26.58 -9.10
CA ARG A 162 -2.60 -26.30 -10.55
C ARG A 162 -3.94 -26.30 -11.28
N LYS A 163 -4.94 -25.68 -10.63
CA LYS A 163 -6.28 -25.50 -11.20
C LYS A 163 -6.49 -24.04 -11.56
N GLY A 164 -7.10 -23.81 -12.71
CA GLY A 164 -7.52 -22.49 -13.15
C GLY A 164 -9.03 -22.43 -13.19
N LYS A 165 -9.59 -21.29 -12.79
CA LYS A 165 -11.02 -21.01 -12.94
C LYS A 165 -11.18 -19.79 -13.82
N CYS A 166 -12.14 -19.85 -14.73
CA CYS A 166 -12.60 -18.67 -15.46
C CYS A 166 -14.03 -18.36 -15.07
N TYR A 167 -14.26 -17.13 -14.65
CA TYR A 167 -15.56 -16.61 -14.25
C TYR A 167 -16.13 -15.78 -15.39
N LEU A 168 -17.28 -16.19 -15.91
CA LEU A 168 -17.88 -15.62 -17.10
C LEU A 168 -19.24 -15.01 -16.77
N LYS A 169 -19.43 -13.73 -17.08
CA LYS A 169 -20.75 -13.09 -16.96
C LYS A 169 -21.50 -13.21 -18.28
N ILE A 170 -22.50 -14.10 -18.33
CA ILE A 170 -23.33 -14.38 -19.52
C ILE A 170 -24.79 -14.11 -19.15
N GLU A 171 -25.46 -13.25 -19.92
CA GLU A 171 -26.87 -12.89 -19.71
C GLU A 171 -27.20 -12.44 -18.27
N GLY A 172 -26.25 -11.76 -17.61
CA GLY A 172 -26.42 -11.28 -16.23
C GLY A 172 -26.11 -12.31 -15.14
N HIS A 173 -25.77 -13.55 -15.51
CA HIS A 173 -25.41 -14.61 -14.57
C HIS A 173 -23.92 -14.94 -14.64
N TRP A 174 -23.36 -15.44 -13.53
CA TRP A 174 -21.99 -15.93 -13.49
C TRP A 174 -21.94 -17.45 -13.70
N ILE A 175 -21.12 -17.87 -14.64
CA ILE A 175 -20.79 -19.27 -14.94
C ILE A 175 -19.30 -19.47 -14.69
N VAL A 176 -18.92 -20.63 -14.17
CA VAL A 176 -17.52 -20.98 -13.91
C VAL A 176 -17.08 -22.09 -14.84
N LEU A 177 -15.93 -21.90 -15.51
CA LEU A 177 -15.22 -22.94 -16.22
C LEU A 177 -13.98 -23.36 -15.41
N GLU A 178 -13.90 -24.63 -15.04
CA GLU A 178 -12.78 -25.19 -14.27
C GLU A 178 -11.80 -25.93 -15.19
N PHE A 179 -10.53 -25.54 -15.13
CA PHE A 179 -9.44 -26.10 -15.92
C PHE A 179 -8.46 -26.83 -15.01
N THR A 180 -8.36 -28.16 -15.15
CA THR A 180 -7.38 -28.97 -14.41
C THR A 180 -6.29 -29.51 -15.34
N LYS A 181 -6.67 -30.21 -16.42
CA LYS A 181 -5.74 -30.80 -17.39
C LYS A 181 -5.22 -29.77 -18.39
N ARG A 182 -6.08 -28.81 -18.77
CA ARG A 182 -5.74 -27.71 -19.69
C ARG A 182 -5.17 -26.47 -18.99
N PHE A 183 -4.86 -26.54 -17.69
CA PHE A 183 -4.31 -25.41 -16.94
C PHE A 183 -3.10 -24.76 -17.64
N GLU A 184 -2.16 -25.56 -18.16
CA GLU A 184 -0.97 -25.03 -18.83
C GLU A 184 -1.27 -24.33 -20.16
N GLU A 185 -2.37 -24.66 -20.85
CA GLU A 185 -2.80 -23.94 -22.07
C GLU A 185 -3.13 -22.48 -21.74
N PHE A 186 -3.71 -22.23 -20.56
CA PHE A 186 -4.23 -20.95 -20.13
C PHE A 186 -3.40 -20.31 -19.00
N LYS A 187 -2.25 -20.89 -18.66
CA LYS A 187 -1.43 -20.45 -17.52
C LYS A 187 -1.04 -18.98 -17.61
N GLN A 188 -0.67 -18.50 -18.80
CA GLN A 188 -0.35 -17.08 -18.96
C GLN A 188 -1.56 -16.19 -18.72
N ASP A 189 -2.76 -16.62 -19.11
CA ASP A 189 -4.00 -15.87 -18.89
C ASP A 189 -4.35 -15.85 -17.38
N PHE A 190 -4.17 -16.97 -16.68
CA PHE A 190 -4.34 -17.05 -15.21
C PHE A 190 -3.31 -16.22 -14.44
N GLU A 191 -2.05 -16.23 -14.86
CA GLU A 191 -0.98 -15.45 -14.23
C GLU A 191 -1.14 -13.94 -14.47
N LYS A 192 -1.57 -13.55 -15.67
CA LYS A 192 -1.83 -12.15 -16.02
C LYS A 192 -3.15 -11.64 -15.44
N GLY A 193 -4.16 -12.49 -15.23
CA GLY A 193 -5.51 -12.07 -14.83
C GLY A 193 -5.61 -11.33 -13.50
N TYR A 194 -4.58 -11.38 -12.66
CA TYR A 194 -4.47 -10.50 -11.50
C TYR A 194 -4.23 -9.03 -11.85
N TYR A 195 -3.79 -8.70 -13.07
CA TYR A 195 -3.31 -7.37 -13.45
C TYR A 195 -3.74 -6.88 -14.85
N THR A 196 -3.95 -7.76 -15.84
CA THR A 196 -4.50 -7.45 -17.19
C THR A 196 -4.87 -8.76 -17.88
N VAL A 197 -6.03 -8.88 -18.55
CA VAL A 197 -6.39 -10.14 -19.25
C VAL A 197 -6.40 -9.93 -20.77
N GLU A 198 -5.38 -10.39 -21.47
CA GLU A 198 -5.50 -10.71 -22.90
C GLU A 198 -5.71 -12.21 -23.03
N PHE A 199 -6.80 -12.66 -23.65
CA PHE A 199 -7.04 -14.08 -23.91
C PHE A 199 -6.56 -14.44 -25.31
N LYS A 200 -5.54 -15.29 -25.46
CA LYS A 200 -4.99 -15.71 -26.78
C LYS A 200 -4.68 -14.52 -27.72
N GLY A 201 -4.25 -13.38 -27.17
CA GLY A 201 -3.97 -12.16 -27.94
C GLY A 201 -5.21 -11.40 -28.42
N GLN A 202 -6.42 -11.81 -28.02
CA GLN A 202 -7.60 -10.96 -28.13
C GLN A 202 -7.57 -9.92 -27.01
N ALA A 203 -7.89 -8.68 -27.39
CA ALA A 203 -8.02 -7.59 -26.43
C ALA A 203 -9.00 -8.00 -25.30
N PRO A 204 -8.72 -7.62 -24.04
CA PRO A 204 -9.63 -7.88 -22.94
C PRO A 204 -11.05 -7.48 -23.32
N LYS A 205 -12.01 -8.41 -23.26
CA LYS A 205 -13.43 -8.04 -23.11
C LYS A 205 -13.73 -7.63 -21.65
N ASN A 206 -12.72 -7.15 -20.94
CA ASN A 206 -12.89 -6.65 -19.60
C ASN A 206 -13.17 -5.16 -19.67
N ASN A 207 -14.36 -4.79 -19.22
CA ASN A 207 -14.55 -3.50 -18.60
C ASN A 207 -13.82 -3.59 -17.26
N GLU A 208 -12.49 -3.43 -17.26
CA GLU A 208 -11.69 -3.42 -16.03
C GLU A 208 -12.32 -2.37 -15.13
N ARG A 209 -13.14 -2.76 -14.17
CA ARG A 209 -13.85 -1.80 -13.31
C ARG A 209 -12.92 -1.39 -12.18
N ILE A 210 -12.21 -2.37 -11.64
CA ILE A 210 -11.24 -2.20 -10.59
C ILE A 210 -9.85 -1.99 -11.20
N GLU A 211 -9.27 -0.83 -10.95
CA GLU A 211 -7.85 -0.56 -11.17
C GLU A 211 -7.08 -0.95 -9.91
N VAL A 212 -6.09 -1.84 -10.04
CA VAL A 212 -5.14 -2.06 -8.95
C VAL A 212 -4.25 -0.83 -8.88
N LEU A 213 -4.32 -0.11 -7.76
CA LEU A 213 -3.44 1.01 -7.51
C LEU A 213 -2.06 0.43 -7.26
N LYS A 214 -1.28 0.39 -8.35
CA LYS A 214 0.15 0.23 -8.23
C LYS A 214 0.65 1.37 -7.36
N ILE A 215 1.71 1.08 -6.64
CA ILE A 215 2.46 2.06 -5.90
C ILE A 215 2.89 3.14 -6.91
N ASN A 216 2.10 4.21 -7.05
CA ASN A 216 2.55 5.52 -7.50
C ASN A 216 3.32 6.18 -6.36
N ALA A 217 3.98 5.39 -5.51
CA ALA A 217 4.90 5.98 -4.57
C ALA A 217 5.95 6.68 -5.40
N VAL A 218 6.38 7.80 -4.84
CA VAL A 218 7.79 8.01 -4.58
C VAL A 218 8.45 6.65 -4.26
N PHE A 219 8.78 5.87 -5.30
CA PHE A 219 9.43 4.58 -5.22
C PHE A 219 10.64 4.71 -4.30
N PRO A 220 11.11 3.65 -3.65
CA PRO A 220 12.31 3.71 -2.83
C PRO A 220 13.53 4.30 -3.56
N PHE A 221 13.55 4.31 -4.91
CA PHE A 221 14.58 4.95 -5.74
C PHE A 221 14.53 6.48 -5.83
N TYR A 222 13.42 7.10 -5.43
CA TYR A 222 13.36 8.55 -5.33
C TYR A 222 14.21 8.98 -4.14
N HIS A 223 15.01 10.00 -4.37
CA HIS A 223 15.73 10.67 -3.30
C HIS A 223 14.67 11.39 -2.45
N TRP A 224 14.29 10.81 -1.32
CA TRP A 224 13.38 11.46 -0.38
C TRP A 224 13.91 12.81 0.11
N GLU A 225 15.22 13.04 -0.07
CA GLU A 225 15.94 14.29 0.18
C GLU A 225 15.94 15.24 -1.03
N ASP A 226 15.34 14.85 -2.17
CA ASP A 226 15.17 15.71 -3.33
C ASP A 226 13.96 16.66 -3.11
N PRO A 227 14.21 17.98 -3.10
CA PRO A 227 13.20 18.99 -2.85
C PRO A 227 12.18 19.15 -3.98
N GLU A 228 12.35 18.50 -5.13
CA GLU A 228 11.34 18.49 -6.20
C GLU A 228 10.29 17.40 -6.00
N ASN A 229 10.55 16.41 -5.13
CA ASN A 229 9.58 15.36 -4.85
C ASN A 229 8.36 15.89 -4.07
N PRO A 230 7.13 15.43 -4.42
CA PRO A 230 5.92 15.79 -3.70
C PRO A 230 6.04 15.51 -2.21
N LEU A 231 6.58 14.35 -1.83
CA LEU A 231 6.91 14.00 -0.45
C LEU A 231 8.42 14.03 -0.24
N HIS A 232 8.86 15.00 0.56
CA HIS A 232 10.27 15.28 0.82
C HIS A 232 10.54 15.22 2.33
N ILE A 233 11.58 14.50 2.75
CA ILE A 233 12.07 14.52 4.12
C ILE A 233 13.09 15.65 4.28
N GLN A 234 12.71 16.68 5.03
CA GLN A 234 13.55 17.86 5.27
C GLN A 234 14.53 17.65 6.41
N TYR A 235 14.18 16.79 7.38
CA TYR A 235 15.01 16.54 8.54
C TYR A 235 14.74 15.14 9.11
N PHE A 236 15.74 14.54 9.75
CA PHE A 236 15.62 13.24 10.39
C PHE A 236 16.37 13.23 11.72
N ILE A 237 15.68 12.86 12.80
CA ILE A 237 16.31 12.62 14.10
C ILE A 237 16.51 11.12 14.26
N GLU A 238 17.76 10.69 14.28
CA GLU A 238 18.15 9.31 14.61
C GLU A 238 17.83 9.00 16.07
N GLU A 239 17.10 7.90 16.33
CA GLU A 239 16.73 7.50 17.68
C GLU A 239 17.41 6.20 18.10
N THR A 240 17.28 5.16 17.30
CA THR A 240 17.84 3.83 17.60
C THR A 240 18.47 3.24 16.36
N SER A 241 19.66 2.67 16.51
CA SER A 241 20.28 1.91 15.41
C SER A 241 19.64 0.55 15.27
N GLN A 242 19.60 0.05 14.03
CA GLN A 242 19.27 -1.32 13.73
C GLN A 242 20.37 -1.87 12.84
N SER A 243 20.93 -3.02 13.21
CA SER A 243 21.89 -3.74 12.39
C SER A 243 21.28 -5.05 11.93
N LYS A 244 21.53 -5.42 10.68
CA LYS A 244 21.24 -6.76 10.19
C LYS A 244 22.16 -7.76 10.90
N SER A 245 21.58 -8.85 11.42
CA SER A 245 22.39 -9.96 11.94
C SER A 245 23.17 -10.60 10.79
N PHE A 246 24.43 -10.97 11.02
CA PHE A 246 25.24 -11.71 10.06
C PHE A 246 24.58 -13.04 9.60
N TYR A 247 23.67 -13.59 10.40
CA TYR A 247 22.95 -14.85 10.12
C TYR A 247 21.54 -14.66 9.53
N ASP A 248 21.14 -13.45 9.14
CA ASP A 248 19.85 -13.21 8.51
C ASP A 248 19.86 -13.63 7.03
N ILE A 249 19.87 -14.96 6.82
CA ILE A 249 19.86 -15.63 5.52
C ILE A 249 18.57 -15.31 4.74
N ASN A 250 17.48 -15.05 5.45
CA ASN A 250 16.18 -14.72 4.85
C ASN A 250 16.04 -13.23 4.48
N ASN A 251 17.07 -12.42 4.70
CA ASN A 251 17.08 -10.98 4.38
C ASN A 251 15.88 -10.20 4.97
N THR A 252 15.43 -10.61 6.16
CA THR A 252 14.26 -10.04 6.84
C THR A 252 14.58 -8.80 7.68
N SER A 253 15.85 -8.60 7.99
CA SER A 253 16.41 -7.51 8.76
C SER A 253 17.00 -6.43 7.86
N ARG A 254 17.05 -5.22 8.39
CA ARG A 254 17.55 -4.02 7.71
C ARG A 254 18.61 -3.33 8.56
N SER A 255 19.57 -2.69 7.92
CA SER A 255 20.59 -1.88 8.61
C SER A 255 20.32 -0.39 8.42
N GLY A 256 20.39 0.37 9.51
CA GLY A 256 20.11 1.80 9.49
C GLY A 256 19.64 2.34 10.83
N TRP A 257 18.86 3.41 10.78
CA TRP A 257 18.39 4.15 11.94
C TRP A 257 16.88 4.25 11.93
N ASN A 258 16.25 3.83 13.02
CA ASN A 258 14.89 4.21 13.28
C ASN A 258 14.87 5.58 13.96
N GLY A 259 13.86 6.39 13.67
CA GLY A 259 13.77 7.73 14.24
C GLY A 259 12.60 8.53 13.70
N THR A 260 12.61 9.84 13.95
CA THR A 260 11.52 10.73 13.54
C THR A 260 11.92 11.49 12.27
N GLY A 261 11.19 11.29 11.18
CA GLY A 261 11.32 12.07 9.95
C GLY A 261 10.37 13.26 9.94
N TYR A 262 10.85 14.39 9.42
CA TYR A 262 10.11 15.63 9.25
C TYR A 262 9.88 15.84 7.76
N PHE A 263 8.63 15.75 7.36
CA PHE A 263 8.19 15.67 5.98
C PHE A 263 7.49 16.95 5.55
N ARG A 264 7.75 17.32 4.29
CA ARG A 264 6.98 18.27 3.51
C ARG A 264 6.24 17.49 2.44
N LEU A 265 4.93 17.68 2.34
CA LEU A 265 4.09 17.14 1.28
C LEU A 265 3.49 18.30 0.48
N ASN A 266 3.90 18.43 -0.77
CA ASN A 266 3.28 19.34 -1.72
C ASN A 266 2.06 18.66 -2.35
N TYR A 267 0.92 19.32 -2.28
CA TYR A 267 -0.34 18.85 -2.84
C TYR A 267 -1.09 20.01 -3.47
N HIS A 268 -1.24 19.97 -4.79
CA HIS A 268 -1.67 21.12 -5.59
C HIS A 268 -0.80 22.36 -5.30
N SER A 269 -1.43 23.47 -4.92
CA SER A 269 -0.76 24.73 -4.55
C SER A 269 -0.42 24.83 -3.05
N GLU A 270 -0.68 23.79 -2.27
CA GLU A 270 -0.51 23.82 -0.81
C GLU A 270 0.61 22.89 -0.34
N THR A 271 1.21 23.26 0.78
CA THR A 271 2.25 22.47 1.42
C THR A 271 1.81 22.08 2.82
N LEU A 272 1.83 20.77 3.09
CA LEU A 272 1.57 20.21 4.41
C LEU A 272 2.89 19.79 5.05
N TYR A 273 3.02 20.07 6.35
CA TYR A 273 4.19 19.73 7.14
C TYR A 273 3.80 18.77 8.26
N PHE A 274 4.49 17.65 8.36
CA PHE A 274 4.23 16.66 9.39
C PHE A 274 5.48 15.89 9.77
N LYS A 275 5.45 15.23 10.92
CA LYS A 275 6.47 14.26 11.31
C LYS A 275 5.88 12.88 11.51
N ALA A 276 6.67 11.86 11.24
CA ALA A 276 6.28 10.47 11.44
C ALA A 276 7.51 9.66 11.84
N TYR A 277 7.30 8.64 12.68
CA TYR A 277 8.35 7.69 12.95
C TYR A 277 8.69 6.94 11.67
N THR A 278 9.95 6.80 11.29
CA THR A 278 10.37 6.20 10.03
C THR A 278 11.74 5.54 10.15
N PHE A 279 12.29 5.09 9.03
CA PHE A 279 13.58 4.44 8.94
C PHE A 279 14.48 5.08 7.88
N LYS A 280 15.72 5.35 8.27
CA LYS A 280 16.81 5.77 7.39
C LYS A 280 17.74 4.58 7.17
N ARG A 281 17.90 4.09 5.95
CA ARG A 281 18.90 3.05 5.64
C ARG A 281 20.32 3.58 5.86
N GLY A 282 21.24 2.70 6.26
CA GLY A 282 22.65 3.03 6.45
C GLY A 282 23.40 3.27 5.14
N ILE A 283 24.51 4.02 5.22
CA ILE A 283 25.33 4.51 4.09
C ILE A 283 25.93 3.37 3.23
N PHE A 284 26.07 2.16 3.78
CA PHE A 284 26.70 1.03 3.11
C PHE A 284 25.75 0.15 2.28
N GLU A 285 24.45 0.44 2.31
CA GLU A 285 23.51 -0.17 1.37
C GLU A 285 23.39 0.78 0.17
N TYR A 286 23.69 0.31 -1.04
CA TYR A 286 23.47 1.04 -2.31
C TYR A 286 21.99 1.40 -2.58
N ALA A 287 21.13 1.27 -1.58
CA ALA A 287 19.71 1.54 -1.67
C ALA A 287 19.42 2.94 -1.07
N PRO A 288 18.79 3.85 -1.83
CA PRO A 288 18.34 5.15 -1.34
C PRO A 288 17.47 5.05 -0.07
N TYR A 289 17.33 6.20 0.59
CA TYR A 289 16.45 6.40 1.74
C TYR A 289 15.10 5.70 1.49
N SER A 290 14.70 4.77 2.36
CA SER A 290 13.47 3.99 2.18
C SER A 290 12.65 4.14 3.45
N PRO A 291 11.96 5.27 3.62
CA PRO A 291 11.14 5.50 4.78
C PRO A 291 9.97 4.52 4.78
N ASP A 292 9.45 4.23 5.97
CA ASP A 292 8.30 3.35 6.15
C ASP A 292 6.99 4.12 5.83
N ILE A 293 6.96 4.89 4.75
CA ILE A 293 5.82 5.68 4.27
C ILE A 293 5.63 5.49 2.78
N SER A 294 4.39 5.43 2.31
CA SER A 294 4.06 5.35 0.88
C SER A 294 2.89 6.26 0.58
N ILE A 295 2.85 6.79 -0.65
CA ILE A 295 1.76 7.60 -1.15
C ILE A 295 1.14 6.87 -2.34
N TYR A 296 -0.19 6.88 -2.42
CA TYR A 296 -0.96 6.37 -3.53
C TYR A 296 -1.83 7.49 -4.08
N GLN A 297 -1.58 7.85 -5.33
CA GLN A 297 -2.31 8.86 -6.09
C GLN A 297 -2.97 8.21 -7.29
N LEU A 298 -4.21 8.62 -7.55
CA LEU A 298 -4.90 8.26 -8.78
C LEU A 298 -4.29 9.02 -9.97
N ASN A 299 -4.36 8.40 -11.15
CA ASN A 299 -4.10 9.11 -12.40
C ASN A 299 -5.16 10.22 -12.56
N SER A 300 -4.75 11.37 -13.11
CA SER A 300 -5.53 12.63 -13.14
C SER A 300 -6.82 12.62 -13.99
N GLY A 301 -7.34 11.45 -14.37
CA GLY A 301 -8.51 11.30 -15.24
C GLY A 301 -9.85 11.06 -14.54
N TYR A 302 -9.87 10.69 -13.26
CA TYR A 302 -11.10 10.25 -12.58
C TYR A 302 -11.88 11.36 -11.84
N GLY A 303 -11.29 12.56 -11.74
CA GLY A 303 -11.91 13.69 -11.03
C GLY A 303 -12.02 13.51 -9.52
N VAL A 304 -11.22 12.60 -8.94
CA VAL A 304 -11.15 12.35 -7.50
C VAL A 304 -9.93 13.09 -6.94
N ASP A 305 -10.16 14.08 -6.07
CA ASP A 305 -9.11 14.88 -5.42
C ASP A 305 -8.75 14.30 -4.05
N LEU A 306 -8.11 13.12 -4.07
CA LEU A 306 -7.75 12.36 -2.88
C LEU A 306 -6.41 11.67 -3.06
N THR A 307 -5.63 11.63 -1.98
CA THR A 307 -4.37 10.88 -1.91
C THR A 307 -4.36 9.99 -0.67
N LEU A 308 -3.98 8.72 -0.82
CA LEU A 308 -3.79 7.82 0.31
C LEU A 308 -2.33 7.84 0.76
N ILE A 309 -2.09 7.82 2.07
CA ILE A 309 -0.77 7.77 2.67
C ILE A 309 -0.72 6.54 3.58
N GLU A 310 0.19 5.61 3.32
CA GLU A 310 0.42 4.46 4.18
C GLU A 310 1.57 4.71 5.12
N LEU A 311 1.33 4.53 6.41
CA LEU A 311 2.38 4.29 7.39
C LEU A 311 2.42 2.79 7.70
N TYR A 312 3.35 2.05 7.10
CA TYR A 312 3.48 0.61 7.34
C TYR A 312 4.54 0.25 8.39
N LYS A 313 4.40 -0.93 9.00
CA LYS A 313 5.35 -1.52 9.94
C LYS A 313 6.04 -2.73 9.30
N ARG A 314 7.37 -2.67 9.10
CA ARG A 314 8.19 -3.83 8.66
C ARG A 314 8.96 -4.43 9.82
N GLY A 315 8.76 -5.73 10.08
CA GLY A 315 9.56 -6.53 11.01
C GLY A 315 9.88 -5.81 12.33
N ASN A 316 11.17 -5.58 12.57
CA ASN A 316 11.72 -5.00 13.80
C ASN A 316 11.65 -3.45 13.88
N THR A 317 10.92 -2.78 13.00
CA THR A 317 10.70 -1.33 13.14
C THR A 317 10.07 -1.01 14.49
N LYS A 318 10.56 0.04 15.12
CA LYS A 318 10.11 0.48 16.45
C LYS A 318 8.89 1.40 16.40
N ARG A 319 8.32 1.67 15.21
CA ARG A 319 7.08 2.44 15.05
C ARG A 319 5.97 1.85 15.92
N ASP A 320 5.25 2.69 16.64
CA ASP A 320 4.08 2.28 17.43
C ASP A 320 2.94 1.79 16.50
N TYR A 321 2.28 0.69 16.87
CA TYR A 321 1.17 0.14 16.06
C TYR A 321 0.00 1.11 15.92
N SER A 322 -0.20 2.02 16.87
CA SER A 322 -1.21 3.08 16.79
C SER A 322 -0.93 4.09 15.67
N GLU A 323 0.31 4.22 15.21
CA GLU A 323 0.66 5.07 14.05
C GLU A 323 0.45 4.33 12.73
N VAL A 324 0.45 3.00 12.75
CA VAL A 324 0.38 2.15 11.55
C VAL A 324 -1.03 2.22 10.98
N GLY A 325 -1.13 2.44 9.68
CA GLY A 325 -2.42 2.60 9.04
C GLY A 325 -2.38 3.29 7.69
N VAL A 326 -3.57 3.41 7.12
CA VAL A 326 -3.84 4.25 5.96
C VAL A 326 -4.43 5.57 6.44
N TYR A 327 -3.87 6.64 5.91
CA TYR A 327 -4.31 8.01 6.07
C TYR A 327 -4.80 8.53 4.72
N VAL A 328 -5.68 9.52 4.76
CA VAL A 328 -6.18 10.22 3.59
C VAL A 328 -5.77 11.67 3.66
N LEU A 329 -5.24 12.18 2.56
CA LEU A 329 -5.13 13.60 2.26
C LEU A 329 -6.32 13.98 1.38
N ARG A 330 -7.17 14.87 1.88
CA ARG A 330 -8.40 15.31 1.24
C ARG A 330 -8.68 16.78 1.48
N LYS A 331 -9.60 17.34 0.69
CA LYS A 331 -10.13 18.68 0.94
C LYS A 331 -10.91 18.69 2.26
N LYS A 332 -10.81 19.77 3.02
CA LYS A 332 -11.62 19.98 4.22
C LYS A 332 -13.08 20.13 3.84
N ASN A 333 -13.95 19.51 4.61
CA ASN A 333 -15.36 19.82 4.57
C ASN A 333 -15.55 21.26 5.05
N LYS A 334 -16.28 22.08 4.28
CA LYS A 334 -16.72 23.38 4.78
C LYS A 334 -17.76 23.11 5.86
N GLU A 335 -17.42 23.42 7.10
CA GLU A 335 -18.38 23.46 8.22
C GLU A 335 -19.46 24.51 7.98
#